data_AF-A0A958T318-F1
#
_entry.id   AF-A0A958T318-F1
#
_cell.length_a   1.000
_cell.length_b   1.000
_cell.length_c   1.000
_cell.angle_alpha   90.00
_cell.angle_beta   90.00
_cell.angle_gamma   90.00
#
_symmetry.space_group_name_H-M   'P 1'
#
loop_
_entity.id
_entity.type
_entity.pdbx_description
1 polymer ?
#
loop_
_entity_poly.entity_id
_entity_poly.type
_entity_poly.pdbx_seq_one_letter_code
_entity_poly.pdbx_strand_id
1 'polypeptide(L)'
;MGYLHVTKLTSKKDKANYIYQLTQDINALELMLSENMIETAPIHIGAEQEFCITTDEFLPNTNSLELLEEINDPHFTTEIGVFNLEINSDPLELKNDCFSKLHQQLNDLLKKAHLAAGEQQTKIVLTGILPTLSLKHIKLDHMTPIQRYYVLNEAIKESRKQDFNFHIKGVDELNLLNDSVMLEACNTSFQMHLQIQPNDFIHSYNWAQAISGPVLSVCANSPLLFGKELWKETRIALFTQSVDTRANSFLLNERQSRVSFGAHWETGTAVDIFKDNISRFRSLITSTYDRDSVEMVKSGEVPKLMALQLHNGTVYRWNRVCYGIGNGKPHLRIECRYIPSGPSVADEIANMAFWVGLMTGRPKKYDNIHEKWDFKDAKINFFRAARQGMATQFNWDNEIIACQDLILKELLPIAYSGLRKMNVSTTDIEYYLKI
;
A
#
# COMPACT_ATOMS: atom_id res chain seq x y z
N MET A 1 -1.98 -0.64 -10.05
CA MET A 1 -1.38 -1.94 -10.49
C MET A 1 0.00 -1.88 -11.19
N GLY A 2 0.82 -2.95 -11.05
CA GLY A 2 2.13 -3.12 -11.70
C GLY A 2 2.10 -3.89 -13.04
N TYR A 3 3.11 -3.70 -13.89
CA TYR A 3 3.21 -4.33 -15.22
C TYR A 3 3.17 -5.87 -15.18
N LEU A 4 2.25 -6.53 -15.90
CA LEU A 4 2.09 -7.99 -15.88
C LEU A 4 3.14 -8.74 -16.69
N HIS A 5 3.64 -8.15 -17.77
CA HIS A 5 4.69 -8.75 -18.60
C HIS A 5 6.07 -8.41 -18.04
N VAL A 6 6.65 -9.34 -17.28
CA VAL A 6 7.95 -9.17 -16.64
C VAL A 6 8.82 -10.40 -16.82
N THR A 7 10.12 -10.16 -16.86
CA THR A 7 11.15 -11.21 -16.88
C THR A 7 12.13 -10.99 -15.75
N LYS A 8 12.89 -12.04 -15.43
CA LYS A 8 13.89 -12.02 -14.38
C LYS A 8 15.18 -11.37 -14.87
N LEU A 9 15.82 -10.59 -14.00
CA LEU A 9 17.13 -9.98 -14.25
C LEU A 9 18.27 -11.01 -14.16
N THR A 10 18.44 -11.84 -15.20
CA THR A 10 19.43 -12.93 -15.21
C THR A 10 20.76 -12.53 -15.88
N SER A 11 20.73 -11.95 -17.08
CA SER A 11 21.94 -11.67 -17.85
C SER A 11 22.63 -10.35 -17.44
N LYS A 12 23.95 -10.25 -17.71
CA LYS A 12 24.69 -8.98 -17.52
C LYS A 12 24.15 -7.85 -18.40
N LYS A 13 23.70 -8.18 -19.62
CA LYS A 13 23.15 -7.22 -20.57
C LYS A 13 21.82 -6.66 -20.08
N ASP A 14 20.93 -7.52 -19.59
CA ASP A 14 19.62 -7.08 -19.06
C ASP A 14 19.78 -6.21 -17.82
N LYS A 15 20.74 -6.56 -16.94
CA LYS A 15 21.07 -5.74 -15.76
C LYS A 15 21.61 -4.36 -16.16
N ALA A 16 22.54 -4.30 -17.11
CA ALA A 16 23.07 -3.03 -17.59
C ALA A 16 21.98 -2.17 -18.25
N ASN A 17 21.14 -2.77 -19.09
CA ASN A 17 20.03 -2.08 -19.74
C ASN A 17 19.01 -1.56 -18.71
N TYR A 18 18.63 -2.39 -17.75
CA TYR A 18 17.72 -2.00 -16.68
C TYR A 18 18.28 -0.83 -15.85
N ILE A 19 19.56 -0.89 -15.45
CA ILE A 19 20.20 0.18 -14.67
C ILE A 19 20.23 1.48 -15.48
N TYR A 20 20.55 1.40 -16.77
CA TYR A 20 20.50 2.56 -17.66
C TYR A 20 19.09 3.15 -17.70
N GLN A 21 18.07 2.35 -17.99
CA GLN A 21 16.67 2.81 -18.05
C GLN A 21 16.19 3.38 -16.72
N LEU A 22 16.52 2.75 -15.59
CA LEU A 22 16.19 3.26 -14.26
C LEU A 22 16.85 4.62 -13.98
N THR A 23 18.10 4.79 -14.41
CA THR A 23 18.81 6.09 -14.27
C THR A 23 18.13 7.16 -15.13
N GLN A 24 17.74 6.82 -16.36
CA GLN A 24 17.04 7.72 -17.27
C GLN A 24 15.64 8.08 -16.76
N ASP A 25 14.93 7.15 -16.14
CA ASP A 25 13.65 7.42 -15.49
C ASP A 25 13.78 8.40 -14.32
N ILE A 26 14.82 8.24 -13.47
CA ILE A 26 15.10 9.19 -12.38
C ILE A 26 15.40 10.57 -12.94
N ASN A 27 16.31 10.67 -13.93
CA ASN A 27 16.69 11.93 -14.55
C ASN A 27 15.49 12.62 -15.22
N ALA A 28 14.61 11.85 -15.86
CA ALA A 28 13.39 12.35 -16.46
C ALA A 28 12.43 12.91 -15.39
N LEU A 29 12.29 12.24 -14.24
CA LEU A 29 11.47 12.73 -13.14
C LEU A 29 12.03 14.03 -12.52
N GLU A 30 13.35 14.13 -12.36
CA GLU A 30 14.02 15.37 -11.93
C GLU A 30 13.79 16.51 -12.91
N LEU A 31 13.92 16.23 -14.21
CA LEU A 31 13.67 17.20 -15.26
C LEU A 31 12.22 17.70 -15.21
N MET A 32 11.25 16.78 -15.16
CA MET A 32 9.83 17.11 -15.03
C MET A 32 9.51 17.96 -13.78
N LEU A 33 10.19 17.71 -12.66
CA LEU A 33 10.06 18.54 -11.46
C LEU A 33 10.64 19.94 -11.66
N SER A 34 11.85 20.03 -12.23
CA SER A 34 12.53 21.31 -12.46
C SER A 34 11.80 22.21 -13.48
N GLU A 35 11.13 21.60 -14.45
CA GLU A 35 10.34 22.28 -15.49
C GLU A 35 8.86 22.49 -15.09
N ASN A 36 8.49 22.15 -13.85
CA ASN A 36 7.12 22.28 -13.32
C ASN A 36 6.05 21.52 -14.16
N MET A 37 6.41 20.36 -14.71
CA MET A 37 5.50 19.55 -15.53
C MET A 37 4.51 18.73 -14.69
N ILE A 38 4.80 18.49 -13.41
CA ILE A 38 3.96 17.70 -12.50
C ILE A 38 2.69 18.47 -12.12
N GLU A 39 1.53 17.83 -12.27
CA GLU A 39 0.22 18.43 -11.99
C GLU A 39 0.02 18.70 -10.49
N THR A 40 -0.34 19.94 -10.16
CA THR A 40 -0.56 20.44 -8.79
C THR A 40 -2.03 20.57 -8.40
N ALA A 41 -2.92 20.68 -9.39
CA ALA A 41 -4.36 20.77 -9.23
C ALA A 41 -5.09 20.35 -10.53
N PRO A 42 -6.31 19.81 -10.46
CA PRO A 42 -7.02 19.47 -9.22
C PRO A 42 -6.37 18.29 -8.46
N ILE A 43 -6.59 18.23 -7.14
CA ILE A 43 -6.09 17.13 -6.31
C ILE A 43 -7.09 15.98 -6.39
N HIS A 44 -6.59 14.78 -6.67
CA HIS A 44 -7.42 13.58 -6.71
C HIS A 44 -7.16 12.63 -5.54
N ILE A 45 -8.19 11.86 -5.23
CA ILE A 45 -8.16 10.68 -4.37
C ILE A 45 -8.52 9.44 -5.18
N GLY A 46 -8.13 8.26 -4.70
CA GLY A 46 -8.54 6.97 -5.26
C GLY A 46 -8.28 5.85 -4.27
N ALA A 47 -8.80 4.65 -4.54
CA ALA A 47 -8.61 3.49 -3.69
C ALA A 47 -8.37 2.21 -4.50
N GLU A 48 -7.55 1.31 -3.95
CA GLU A 48 -7.46 -0.08 -4.37
C GLU A 48 -8.11 -0.94 -3.25
N GLN A 49 -9.11 -1.75 -3.62
CA GLN A 49 -9.89 -2.60 -2.70
C GLN A 49 -9.58 -4.05 -2.99
N GLU A 50 -8.86 -4.72 -2.09
CA GLU A 50 -8.68 -6.16 -2.16
C GLU A 50 -9.77 -6.88 -1.36
N PHE A 51 -10.16 -8.07 -1.81
CA PHE A 51 -11.15 -8.91 -1.13
C PHE A 51 -10.90 -10.40 -1.37
N CYS A 52 -11.39 -11.22 -0.44
CA CYS A 52 -11.28 -12.67 -0.54
C CYS A 52 -12.51 -13.26 -1.23
N ILE A 53 -12.31 -14.33 -1.99
CA ILE A 53 -13.37 -15.17 -2.53
C ILE A 53 -13.42 -16.52 -1.80
N THR A 54 -14.62 -16.96 -1.46
CA THR A 54 -14.82 -18.15 -0.61
C THR A 54 -15.92 -19.06 -1.12
N THR A 55 -15.92 -20.31 -0.66
CA THR A 55 -17.06 -21.23 -0.80
C THR A 55 -18.22 -20.79 0.10
N ASP A 56 -19.34 -21.51 0.03
CA ASP A 56 -20.48 -21.29 0.91
C ASP A 56 -20.16 -21.48 2.40
N GLU A 57 -19.19 -22.33 2.73
CA GLU A 57 -18.66 -22.57 4.08
C GLU A 57 -17.57 -21.56 4.50
N PHE A 58 -17.37 -20.50 3.71
CA PHE A 58 -16.34 -19.48 3.91
C PHE A 58 -14.91 -20.00 3.86
N LEU A 59 -14.64 -21.15 3.21
CA LEU A 59 -13.28 -21.59 2.90
C LEU A 59 -12.76 -20.84 1.66
N PRO A 60 -11.45 -20.57 1.53
CA PRO A 60 -10.91 -19.93 0.32
C PRO A 60 -11.32 -20.70 -0.94
N ASN A 61 -11.85 -20.00 -1.95
CA ASN A 61 -12.19 -20.58 -3.24
C ASN A 61 -11.13 -20.25 -4.28
N THR A 62 -10.96 -21.09 -5.30
CA THR A 62 -9.86 -20.99 -6.27
C THR A 62 -10.30 -20.63 -7.68
N ASN A 63 -11.51 -20.06 -7.82
CA ASN A 63 -12.09 -19.71 -9.12
C ASN A 63 -11.93 -18.22 -9.46
N SER A 64 -10.82 -17.58 -9.07
CA SER A 64 -10.65 -16.14 -9.28
C SER A 64 -10.63 -15.75 -10.75
N LEU A 65 -10.06 -16.58 -11.62
CA LEU A 65 -9.95 -16.27 -13.04
C LEU A 65 -11.30 -16.41 -13.75
N GLU A 66 -12.02 -17.48 -13.45
CA GLU A 66 -13.38 -17.71 -13.94
C GLU A 66 -14.34 -16.61 -13.46
N LEU A 67 -14.15 -16.14 -12.22
CA LEU A 67 -14.93 -15.02 -11.69
C LEU A 67 -14.60 -13.70 -12.39
N LEU A 68 -13.32 -13.44 -12.70
CA LEU A 68 -12.92 -12.25 -13.46
C LEU A 68 -13.45 -12.27 -14.89
N GLU A 69 -13.45 -13.43 -15.55
CA GLU A 69 -14.03 -13.61 -16.88
C GLU A 69 -15.53 -13.31 -16.88
N GLU A 70 -16.26 -13.74 -15.84
CA GLU A 70 -17.69 -13.45 -15.69
C GLU A 70 -17.97 -11.98 -15.35
N ILE A 71 -17.18 -11.39 -14.45
CA ILE A 71 -17.31 -9.96 -14.10
C ILE A 71 -17.05 -9.07 -15.32
N ASN A 72 -16.04 -9.42 -16.14
CA ASN A 72 -15.67 -8.76 -17.39
C ASN A 72 -15.62 -7.22 -17.27
N ASP A 73 -14.93 -6.71 -16.24
CA ASP A 73 -14.82 -5.29 -15.95
C ASP A 73 -13.36 -4.92 -15.66
N PRO A 74 -12.78 -3.92 -16.36
CA PRO A 74 -11.36 -3.58 -16.24
C PRO A 74 -10.95 -2.99 -14.87
N HIS A 75 -11.89 -2.65 -14.00
CA HIS A 75 -11.57 -2.26 -12.63
C HIS A 75 -11.08 -3.45 -11.80
N PHE A 76 -11.37 -4.68 -12.23
CA PHE A 76 -11.01 -5.89 -11.50
C PHE A 76 -9.72 -6.50 -12.03
N THR A 77 -8.95 -7.05 -11.10
CA THR A 77 -7.71 -7.72 -11.43
C THR A 77 -7.35 -8.78 -10.40
N THR A 78 -6.36 -9.59 -10.73
CA THR A 78 -5.89 -10.68 -9.88
C THR A 78 -4.96 -10.18 -8.79
N GLU A 79 -4.92 -10.93 -7.69
CA GLU A 79 -3.85 -10.87 -6.70
C GLU A 79 -2.97 -12.12 -6.72
N ILE A 80 -1.89 -12.14 -5.92
CA ILE A 80 -0.94 -13.27 -5.90
C ILE A 80 -1.58 -14.61 -5.52
N GLY A 81 -2.57 -14.59 -4.62
CA GLY A 81 -3.36 -15.75 -4.26
C GLY A 81 -4.60 -15.88 -5.13
N VAL A 82 -4.89 -17.09 -5.61
CA VAL A 82 -6.07 -17.41 -6.44
C VAL A 82 -7.40 -17.24 -5.70
N PHE A 83 -7.35 -16.90 -4.42
CA PHE A 83 -8.52 -16.65 -3.57
C PHE A 83 -8.68 -15.17 -3.20
N ASN A 84 -7.89 -14.28 -3.81
CA ASN A 84 -8.00 -12.83 -3.66
C ASN A 84 -8.19 -12.16 -5.02
N LEU A 85 -8.98 -11.10 -5.03
CA LEU A 85 -9.16 -10.19 -6.16
C LEU A 85 -9.00 -8.74 -5.69
N GLU A 86 -8.70 -7.85 -6.63
CA GLU A 86 -8.55 -6.41 -6.38
C GLU A 86 -9.47 -5.62 -7.31
N ILE A 87 -10.11 -4.58 -6.76
CA ILE A 87 -10.78 -3.50 -7.47
C ILE A 87 -9.88 -2.28 -7.45
N ASN A 88 -9.59 -1.68 -8.61
CA ASN A 88 -8.97 -0.37 -8.71
C ASN A 88 -10.07 0.66 -8.98
N SER A 89 -10.31 1.59 -8.06
CA SER A 89 -11.34 2.63 -8.24
C SER A 89 -10.92 3.68 -9.26
N ASP A 90 -11.87 4.33 -9.92
CA ASP A 90 -11.58 5.54 -10.67
C ASP A 90 -11.13 6.67 -9.72
N PRO A 91 -10.18 7.52 -10.12
CA PRO A 91 -9.79 8.67 -9.34
C PRO A 91 -10.90 9.72 -9.33
N LEU A 92 -11.15 10.30 -8.16
CA LEU A 92 -12.12 11.37 -7.96
C LEU A 92 -11.42 12.64 -7.48
N GLU A 93 -11.87 13.79 -7.98
CA GLU A 93 -11.39 15.08 -7.46
C GLU A 93 -11.79 15.24 -5.99
N LEU A 94 -10.85 15.66 -5.14
CA LEU A 94 -11.04 15.88 -3.72
C LEU A 94 -11.81 17.18 -3.46
N LYS A 95 -13.14 17.12 -3.62
CA LYS A 95 -14.10 18.18 -3.29
C LYS A 95 -15.52 17.61 -3.24
N ASN A 96 -16.48 18.41 -2.79
CA ASN A 96 -17.90 18.08 -2.80
C ASN A 96 -18.19 16.72 -2.13
N ASP A 97 -18.98 15.88 -2.77
CA ASP A 97 -19.45 14.56 -2.36
C ASP A 97 -18.50 13.42 -2.78
N CYS A 98 -17.18 13.68 -2.86
CA CYS A 98 -16.22 12.72 -3.39
C CYS A 98 -16.18 11.39 -2.61
N PHE A 99 -16.39 11.41 -1.29
CA PHE A 99 -16.38 10.18 -0.49
C PHE A 99 -17.67 9.39 -0.68
N SER A 100 -18.81 10.07 -0.75
CA SER A 100 -20.08 9.43 -1.11
C SER A 100 -20.06 8.81 -2.51
N LYS A 101 -19.43 9.49 -3.48
CA LYS A 101 -19.23 8.95 -4.83
C LYS A 101 -18.32 7.73 -4.84
N LEU A 102 -17.21 7.76 -4.10
CA LEU A 102 -16.29 6.62 -4.00
C LEU A 102 -16.97 5.43 -3.32
N HIS A 103 -17.71 5.67 -2.23
CA HIS A 103 -18.50 4.66 -1.56
C HIS A 103 -19.48 4.00 -2.54
N GLN A 104 -20.27 4.80 -3.27
CA GLN A 104 -21.23 4.26 -4.23
C GLN A 104 -20.54 3.46 -5.34
N GLN A 105 -19.41 3.95 -5.86
CA GLN A 105 -18.62 3.24 -6.88
C GLN A 105 -18.15 1.87 -6.37
N LEU A 106 -17.58 1.79 -5.16
CA LEU A 106 -17.15 0.52 -4.57
C LEU A 106 -18.32 -0.42 -4.31
N ASN A 107 -19.46 0.09 -3.83
CA ASN A 107 -20.67 -0.72 -3.67
C ASN A 107 -21.17 -1.29 -5.01
N ASP A 108 -21.16 -0.49 -6.08
CA ASP A 108 -21.58 -0.94 -7.40
C ASP A 108 -20.64 -1.99 -7.98
N LEU A 109 -19.33 -1.82 -7.81
CA LEU A 109 -18.33 -2.81 -8.21
C LEU A 109 -18.46 -4.10 -7.40
N LEU A 110 -18.52 -4.02 -6.06
CA LEU A 110 -18.73 -5.19 -5.22
C LEU A 110 -20.05 -5.89 -5.53
N LYS A 111 -21.12 -5.16 -5.85
CA LYS A 111 -22.39 -5.74 -6.29
C LYS A 111 -22.24 -6.54 -7.59
N LYS A 112 -21.49 -6.04 -8.58
CA LYS A 112 -21.18 -6.81 -9.80
C LYS A 112 -20.45 -8.10 -9.44
N ALA A 113 -19.45 -8.01 -8.58
CA ALA A 113 -18.68 -9.16 -8.14
C ALA A 113 -19.55 -10.18 -7.38
N HIS A 114 -20.47 -9.72 -6.51
CA HIS A 114 -21.41 -10.59 -5.81
C HIS A 114 -22.38 -11.32 -6.75
N LEU A 115 -22.85 -10.65 -7.81
CA LEU A 115 -23.73 -11.27 -8.81
C LEU A 115 -23.00 -12.39 -9.56
N ALA A 116 -21.81 -12.11 -10.10
CA ALA A 116 -20.99 -13.10 -10.77
C ALA A 116 -20.59 -14.27 -9.84
N ALA A 117 -20.24 -13.96 -8.59
CA ALA A 117 -19.89 -14.96 -7.59
C ALA A 117 -21.06 -15.90 -7.26
N GLY A 118 -22.28 -15.35 -7.19
CA GLY A 118 -23.50 -16.13 -6.93
C GLY A 118 -23.79 -17.20 -7.99
N GLU A 119 -23.47 -16.94 -9.25
CA GLU A 119 -23.64 -17.92 -10.34
C GLU A 119 -22.65 -19.08 -10.25
N GLN A 120 -21.52 -18.87 -9.57
CA GLN A 120 -20.43 -19.85 -9.40
C GLN A 120 -20.35 -20.45 -7.99
N GLN A 121 -21.38 -20.27 -7.13
CA GLN A 121 -21.38 -20.72 -5.73
C GLN A 121 -20.18 -20.16 -4.91
N THR A 122 -19.77 -18.94 -5.25
CA THR A 122 -18.71 -18.19 -4.58
C THR A 122 -19.32 -17.05 -3.76
N LYS A 123 -18.69 -16.75 -2.62
CA LYS A 123 -18.97 -15.59 -1.78
C LYS A 123 -17.78 -14.63 -1.80
N ILE A 124 -18.06 -13.36 -1.54
CA ILE A 124 -17.05 -12.31 -1.38
C ILE A 124 -16.99 -11.89 0.08
N VAL A 125 -15.79 -11.71 0.61
CA VAL A 125 -15.53 -11.31 1.99
C VAL A 125 -14.51 -10.18 2.03
N LEU A 126 -14.88 -9.06 2.65
CA LEU A 126 -13.97 -7.96 2.98
C LEU A 126 -13.35 -8.22 4.36
N THR A 127 -12.06 -8.53 4.40
CA THR A 127 -11.31 -8.78 5.64
C THR A 127 -9.82 -8.78 5.37
N GLY A 128 -9.03 -8.09 6.20
CA GLY A 128 -7.58 -8.05 6.03
C GLY A 128 -6.91 -9.43 6.02
N ILE A 129 -7.37 -10.37 6.86
CA ILE A 129 -6.97 -11.77 6.77
C ILE A 129 -8.22 -12.62 6.86
N LEU A 130 -8.42 -13.53 5.91
CA LEU A 130 -9.54 -14.47 5.95
C LEU A 130 -9.30 -15.49 7.09
N PRO A 131 -10.13 -15.53 8.15
CA PRO A 131 -9.85 -16.34 9.34
C PRO A 131 -9.83 -17.86 9.08
N THR A 132 -10.50 -18.32 8.03
CA THR A 132 -10.59 -19.72 7.61
C THR A 132 -9.39 -20.18 6.77
N LEU A 133 -8.44 -19.28 6.46
CA LEU A 133 -7.17 -19.67 5.86
C LEU A 133 -6.45 -20.66 6.76
N SER A 134 -5.77 -21.61 6.12
CA SER A 134 -4.97 -22.63 6.76
C SER A 134 -3.72 -22.88 5.92
N LEU A 135 -2.71 -23.52 6.50
CA LEU A 135 -1.44 -23.75 5.82
C LEU A 135 -1.56 -24.53 4.50
N LYS A 136 -2.63 -25.32 4.31
CA LYS A 136 -2.86 -26.04 3.05
C LYS A 136 -3.12 -25.11 1.86
N HIS A 137 -3.60 -23.89 2.12
CA HIS A 137 -3.89 -22.87 1.09
C HIS A 137 -2.67 -22.00 0.78
N ILE A 138 -1.56 -22.16 1.50
CA ILE A 138 -0.36 -21.32 1.39
C ILE A 138 0.73 -22.09 0.66
N LYS A 139 0.40 -22.54 -0.53
CA LYS A 139 1.23 -23.38 -1.40
C LYS A 139 1.17 -22.83 -2.83
N LEU A 140 2.16 -23.18 -3.64
CA LEU A 140 2.28 -22.66 -5.01
C LEU A 140 1.12 -23.06 -5.94
N ASP A 141 0.39 -24.13 -5.62
CA ASP A 141 -0.84 -24.53 -6.32
C ASP A 141 -2.02 -23.57 -6.10
N HIS A 142 -1.95 -22.74 -5.05
CA HIS A 142 -2.91 -21.66 -4.78
C HIS A 142 -2.39 -20.29 -5.25
N MET A 143 -1.24 -20.24 -5.94
CA MET A 143 -0.78 -19.03 -6.60
C MET A 143 -1.60 -18.80 -7.87
N THR A 144 -2.04 -17.57 -8.11
CA THR A 144 -2.70 -17.22 -9.37
C THR A 144 -1.76 -17.54 -10.54
N PRO A 145 -2.22 -18.25 -11.59
CA PRO A 145 -1.36 -18.77 -12.65
C PRO A 145 -0.94 -17.69 -13.68
N ILE A 146 -0.34 -16.60 -13.19
CA ILE A 146 0.20 -15.49 -13.99
C ILE A 146 1.71 -15.46 -13.87
N GLN A 147 2.40 -15.36 -15.01
CA GLN A 147 3.87 -15.39 -15.12
C GLN A 147 4.58 -14.45 -14.12
N ARG A 148 4.05 -13.24 -13.93
CA ARG A 148 4.58 -12.24 -12.99
C ARG A 148 4.78 -12.79 -11.58
N TYR A 149 3.81 -13.51 -11.04
CA TYR A 149 3.86 -14.00 -9.66
C TYR A 149 4.91 -15.10 -9.49
N TYR A 150 5.03 -16.01 -10.45
CA TYR A 150 6.10 -17.01 -10.45
C TYR A 150 7.50 -16.38 -10.58
N VAL A 151 7.66 -15.40 -11.48
CA VAL A 151 8.93 -14.67 -11.66
C VAL A 151 9.33 -13.96 -10.37
N LEU A 152 8.36 -13.34 -9.67
CA LEU A 152 8.60 -12.68 -8.40
C LEU A 152 9.00 -13.67 -7.29
N ASN A 153 8.27 -14.78 -7.15
CA ASN A 153 8.58 -15.85 -6.20
C ASN A 153 10.03 -16.33 -6.38
N GLU A 154 10.42 -16.67 -7.61
CA GLU A 154 11.77 -17.14 -7.90
C GLU A 154 12.84 -16.08 -7.62
N ALA A 155 12.57 -14.81 -7.97
CA ALA A 155 13.53 -13.72 -7.71
C ALA A 155 13.73 -13.47 -6.21
N ILE A 156 12.67 -13.53 -5.40
CA ILE A 156 12.76 -13.35 -3.95
C ILE A 156 13.46 -14.55 -3.30
N LYS A 157 13.09 -15.78 -3.67
CA LYS A 157 13.72 -17.02 -3.16
C LYS A 157 15.22 -17.05 -3.42
N GLU A 158 15.65 -16.73 -4.64
CA GLU A 158 17.07 -16.68 -4.98
C GLU A 158 17.83 -15.58 -4.23
N SER A 159 17.18 -14.44 -3.98
CA SER A 159 17.78 -13.37 -3.20
C SER A 159 18.01 -13.79 -1.74
N ARG A 160 17.10 -14.59 -1.18
CA ARG A 160 17.13 -15.03 0.23
C ARG A 160 18.07 -16.22 0.46
N LYS A 161 18.11 -17.19 -0.48
CA LYS A 161 18.91 -18.43 -0.41
C LYS A 161 18.62 -19.36 0.78
N GLN A 162 17.50 -19.18 1.47
CA GLN A 162 17.02 -20.01 2.59
C GLN A 162 15.50 -19.91 2.66
N ASP A 163 14.88 -20.83 3.39
CA ASP A 163 13.45 -20.76 3.71
C ASP A 163 13.11 -19.52 4.55
N PHE A 164 11.84 -19.15 4.51
CA PHE A 164 11.30 -18.05 5.29
C PHE A 164 10.92 -18.55 6.69
N ASN A 165 11.54 -17.98 7.72
CA ASN A 165 11.22 -18.25 9.12
C ASN A 165 10.31 -17.16 9.63
N PHE A 166 9.16 -17.54 10.16
CA PHE A 166 8.16 -16.65 10.71
C PHE A 166 8.03 -16.86 12.19
N HIS A 167 8.09 -15.77 12.93
CA HIS A 167 7.78 -15.75 14.34
C HIS A 167 6.86 -14.55 14.61
N ILE A 168 5.62 -14.84 14.97
CA ILE A 168 4.65 -13.83 15.37
C ILE A 168 4.12 -14.22 16.74
N LYS A 169 4.32 -13.33 17.71
CA LYS A 169 3.84 -13.46 19.07
C LYS A 169 2.72 -12.46 19.33
N GLY A 170 1.54 -12.97 19.69
CA GLY A 170 0.39 -12.22 20.17
C GLY A 170 -0.17 -12.87 21.44
N VAL A 171 -1.49 -13.08 21.49
CA VAL A 171 -2.12 -13.90 22.55
C VAL A 171 -1.68 -15.35 22.40
N ASP A 172 -1.75 -15.86 21.17
CA ASP A 172 -1.10 -17.08 20.72
C ASP A 172 0.31 -16.79 20.17
N GLU A 173 1.01 -17.87 19.82
CA GLU A 173 2.29 -17.81 19.11
C GLU A 173 2.22 -18.63 17.82
N LEU A 174 2.76 -18.07 16.74
CA LEU A 174 2.92 -18.74 15.45
C LEU A 174 4.40 -18.79 15.08
N ASN A 175 4.90 -20.02 14.93
CA ASN A 175 6.22 -20.34 14.38
C ASN A 175 6.05 -21.17 13.12
N LEU A 176 6.56 -20.69 11.99
CA LEU A 176 6.40 -21.36 10.71
C LEU A 176 7.68 -21.27 9.87
N LEU A 177 7.95 -22.34 9.13
CA LEU A 177 8.89 -22.36 8.01
C LEU A 177 8.07 -22.45 6.73
N ASN A 178 8.34 -21.57 5.76
CA ASN A 178 7.70 -21.60 4.44
C ASN A 178 8.73 -21.39 3.34
N ASP A 179 8.55 -22.04 2.20
CA ASP A 179 9.51 -22.05 1.09
C ASP A 179 9.07 -21.18 -0.10
N SER A 180 7.99 -20.41 0.06
CA SER A 180 7.41 -19.56 -0.98
C SER A 180 6.94 -18.21 -0.43
N VAL A 181 6.64 -17.28 -1.35
CA VAL A 181 6.09 -15.96 -0.99
C VAL A 181 4.59 -16.00 -0.67
N MET A 182 3.93 -17.17 -0.75
CA MET A 182 2.48 -17.32 -0.61
C MET A 182 1.89 -16.83 0.72
N LEU A 183 2.70 -16.62 1.75
CA LEU A 183 2.23 -15.96 2.98
C LEU A 183 1.83 -14.51 2.77
N GLU A 184 2.33 -13.85 1.72
CA GLU A 184 1.81 -12.56 1.24
C GLU A 184 0.33 -12.67 0.86
N ALA A 185 -0.09 -13.77 0.23
CA ALA A 185 -1.47 -13.99 -0.22
C ALA A 185 -2.50 -14.01 0.93
N CYS A 186 -2.06 -14.15 2.18
CA CYS A 186 -2.98 -14.10 3.33
C CYS A 186 -3.55 -12.69 3.57
N ASN A 187 -2.90 -11.67 3.03
CA ASN A 187 -3.21 -10.27 3.31
C ASN A 187 -4.10 -9.72 2.21
N THR A 188 -5.18 -9.05 2.59
CA THR A 188 -5.88 -8.10 1.73
C THR A 188 -5.84 -6.70 2.37
N SER A 189 -5.97 -5.66 1.57
CA SER A 189 -5.86 -4.27 1.99
C SER A 189 -6.88 -3.36 1.33
N PHE A 190 -7.15 -2.24 1.98
CA PHE A 190 -7.81 -1.09 1.39
C PHE A 190 -6.76 0.02 1.23
N GLN A 191 -6.18 0.13 0.04
CA GLN A 191 -5.06 1.05 -0.21
C GLN A 191 -5.62 2.42 -0.62
N MET A 192 -5.22 3.47 0.09
CA MET A 192 -5.76 4.82 -0.11
C MET A 192 -4.74 5.69 -0.83
N HIS A 193 -5.16 6.39 -1.88
CA HIS A 193 -4.30 7.27 -2.65
C HIS A 193 -4.72 8.73 -2.48
N LEU A 194 -3.72 9.60 -2.30
CA LEU A 194 -3.90 11.05 -2.31
C LEU A 194 -2.82 11.69 -3.18
N GLN A 195 -3.22 12.46 -4.18
CA GLN A 195 -2.30 13.29 -4.96
C GLN A 195 -1.71 14.41 -4.09
N ILE A 196 -0.40 14.61 -4.19
CA ILE A 196 0.33 15.57 -3.37
C ILE A 196 1.08 16.54 -4.27
N GLN A 197 1.07 17.82 -3.89
CA GLN A 197 1.81 18.84 -4.60
C GLN A 197 3.33 18.62 -4.45
N PRO A 198 4.13 18.70 -5.52
CA PRO A 198 5.57 18.44 -5.46
C PRO A 198 6.31 19.26 -4.40
N ASN A 199 5.95 20.53 -4.24
CA ASN A 199 6.61 21.45 -3.30
C ASN A 199 6.34 21.13 -1.83
N ASP A 200 5.25 20.41 -1.51
CA ASP A 200 4.93 19.98 -0.14
C ASP A 200 5.24 18.50 0.08
N PHE A 201 5.78 17.79 -0.92
CA PHE A 201 5.78 16.33 -0.93
C PHE A 201 6.50 15.73 0.27
N ILE A 202 7.67 16.25 0.64
CA ILE A 202 8.44 15.73 1.79
C ILE A 202 7.72 15.99 3.11
N HIS A 203 7.15 17.18 3.31
CA HIS A 203 6.41 17.46 4.54
C HIS A 203 5.17 16.56 4.64
N SER A 204 4.46 16.37 3.53
CA SER A 204 3.30 15.49 3.44
C SER A 204 3.67 14.03 3.68
N TYR A 205 4.78 13.55 3.11
CA TYR A 205 5.25 12.18 3.29
C TYR A 205 5.66 11.91 4.74
N ASN A 206 6.44 12.82 5.34
CA ASN A 206 6.81 12.71 6.75
C ASN A 206 5.58 12.78 7.66
N TRP A 207 4.62 13.66 7.36
CA TRP A 207 3.35 13.69 8.09
C TRP A 207 2.56 12.39 7.99
N ALA A 208 2.46 11.80 6.79
CA ALA A 208 1.84 10.50 6.59
C ALA A 208 2.48 9.41 7.46
N GLN A 209 3.82 9.42 7.59
CA GLN A 209 4.55 8.52 8.48
C GLN A 209 4.20 8.78 9.95
N ALA A 210 4.19 10.04 10.40
CA ALA A 210 3.88 10.40 11.79
C ALA A 210 2.47 9.95 12.22
N ILE A 211 1.46 10.17 11.37
CA ILE A 211 0.06 9.81 11.67
C ILE A 211 -0.22 8.30 11.51
N SER A 212 0.69 7.52 10.92
CA SER A 212 0.41 6.12 10.57
C SER A 212 0.08 5.25 11.79
N GLY A 213 0.71 5.48 12.94
CA GLY A 213 0.38 4.77 14.18
C GLY A 213 -1.02 5.10 14.69
N PRO A 214 -1.33 6.38 14.96
CA PRO A 214 -2.68 6.79 15.35
C PRO A 214 -3.77 6.33 14.38
N VAL A 215 -3.58 6.47 13.07
CA VAL A 215 -4.56 6.01 12.08
C VAL A 215 -4.72 4.49 12.15
N LEU A 216 -3.62 3.72 12.09
CA LEU A 216 -3.71 2.25 12.14
C LEU A 216 -4.42 1.74 13.40
N SER A 217 -4.25 2.43 14.54
CA SER A 217 -4.79 1.96 15.82
C SER A 217 -6.32 1.89 15.86
N VAL A 218 -7.01 2.73 15.09
CA VAL A 218 -8.48 2.73 14.96
C VAL A 218 -8.97 1.93 13.76
N CYS A 219 -8.07 1.58 12.82
CA CYS A 219 -8.41 0.80 11.63
C CYS A 219 -8.06 -0.69 11.72
N ALA A 220 -7.40 -1.15 12.80
CA ALA A 220 -6.91 -2.52 12.91
C ALA A 220 -8.05 -3.57 12.88
N ASN A 221 -7.98 -4.53 11.96
CA ASN A 221 -9.06 -5.49 11.71
C ASN A 221 -8.55 -6.86 11.19
N SER A 222 -7.33 -7.29 11.55
CA SER A 222 -6.82 -8.62 11.17
C SER A 222 -6.18 -9.39 12.34
N PRO A 223 -6.94 -9.72 13.40
CA PRO A 223 -6.38 -10.36 14.59
C PRO A 223 -6.03 -11.85 14.45
N LEU A 224 -6.59 -12.52 13.44
CA LEU A 224 -6.54 -13.98 13.33
C LEU A 224 -5.70 -14.43 12.13
N LEU A 225 -4.88 -15.47 12.33
CA LEU A 225 -4.14 -16.15 11.27
C LEU A 225 -4.00 -17.64 11.60
N PHE A 226 -4.45 -18.53 10.72
CA PHE A 226 -4.40 -19.99 10.90
C PHE A 226 -5.00 -20.47 12.24
N GLY A 227 -6.10 -19.85 12.66
CA GLY A 227 -6.76 -20.16 13.93
C GLY A 227 -6.04 -19.67 15.19
N LYS A 228 -5.04 -18.78 15.05
CA LYS A 228 -4.32 -18.14 16.16
C LYS A 228 -4.69 -16.67 16.30
N GLU A 229 -4.89 -16.21 17.53
CA GLU A 229 -5.03 -14.78 17.84
C GLU A 229 -3.65 -14.15 18.04
N LEU A 230 -3.25 -13.26 17.12
CA LEU A 230 -1.92 -12.66 17.08
C LEU A 230 -1.95 -11.17 17.40
N TRP A 231 -1.66 -10.30 16.44
CA TRP A 231 -1.67 -8.84 16.62
C TRP A 231 -3.03 -8.30 16.19
N LYS A 232 -3.52 -7.18 16.76
CA LYS A 232 -4.77 -6.55 16.27
C LYS A 232 -4.75 -6.28 14.76
N GLU A 233 -3.58 -5.98 14.21
CA GLU A 233 -3.30 -5.99 12.78
C GLU A 233 -2.13 -6.94 12.45
N THR A 234 -2.43 -8.23 12.27
CA THR A 234 -1.42 -9.28 12.01
C THR A 234 -0.74 -9.12 10.66
N ARG A 235 -1.43 -8.53 9.66
CA ARG A 235 -0.86 -8.30 8.33
C ARG A 235 0.47 -7.56 8.37
N ILE A 236 0.62 -6.59 9.28
CA ILE A 236 1.87 -5.82 9.42
C ILE A 236 3.04 -6.75 9.74
N ALA A 237 2.87 -7.66 10.70
CA ALA A 237 3.91 -8.61 11.09
C ALA A 237 4.14 -9.68 10.02
N LEU A 238 3.05 -10.19 9.43
CA LEU A 238 3.08 -11.24 8.42
C LEU A 238 3.79 -10.78 7.14
N PHE A 239 3.36 -9.65 6.57
CA PHE A 239 3.92 -9.16 5.32
C PHE A 239 5.38 -8.72 5.48
N THR A 240 5.73 -8.11 6.62
CA THR A 240 7.12 -7.72 6.92
C THR A 240 8.09 -8.91 6.86
N GLN A 241 7.61 -10.10 7.23
CA GLN A 241 8.40 -11.34 7.26
C GLN A 241 8.28 -12.16 5.96
N SER A 242 7.18 -12.05 5.20
CA SER A 242 6.85 -12.98 4.09
C SER A 242 7.65 -12.80 2.82
N VAL A 243 8.08 -11.56 2.56
CA VAL A 243 8.89 -11.21 1.39
C VAL A 243 10.25 -10.68 1.80
N ASP A 244 10.69 -10.98 3.03
CA ASP A 244 11.99 -10.55 3.52
C ASP A 244 13.11 -11.29 2.77
N THR A 245 13.85 -10.55 1.94
CA THR A 245 14.97 -11.10 1.16
C THR A 245 16.26 -11.25 1.96
N ARG A 246 16.28 -10.89 3.26
CA ARG A 246 17.47 -10.96 4.10
C ARG A 246 17.71 -12.39 4.58
N ALA A 247 18.97 -12.83 4.49
CA ALA A 247 19.40 -14.06 5.14
C ALA A 247 19.50 -13.84 6.67
N ASN A 248 19.12 -14.87 7.43
CA ASN A 248 19.26 -14.91 8.89
C ASN A 248 20.74 -15.18 9.23
N SER A 249 21.61 -14.19 9.03
CA SER A 249 22.94 -14.25 9.61
C SER A 249 22.84 -13.91 11.10
N PHE A 250 23.42 -14.75 11.96
CA PHE A 250 23.52 -14.52 13.41
C PHE A 250 24.30 -13.22 13.79
N LEU A 251 24.85 -12.52 12.80
CA LEU A 251 25.48 -11.21 12.93
C LEU A 251 24.55 -10.15 12.34
N LEU A 252 24.30 -9.10 13.13
CA LEU A 252 23.54 -7.88 12.83
C LEU A 252 23.42 -7.59 11.32
N ASN A 253 22.32 -8.02 10.72
CA ASN A 253 21.99 -7.65 9.36
C ASN A 253 21.25 -6.30 9.43
N GLU A 254 22.01 -5.19 9.42
CA GLU A 254 21.49 -3.82 9.45
C GLU A 254 20.72 -3.41 8.17
N ARG A 255 20.58 -4.33 7.22
CA ARG A 255 19.80 -4.10 5.99
C ARG A 255 18.31 -3.99 6.32
N GLN A 256 17.67 -3.01 5.70
CA GLN A 256 16.23 -2.81 5.78
C GLN A 256 15.49 -3.92 5.00
N SER A 257 14.31 -4.35 5.49
CA SER A 257 13.40 -5.22 4.71
C SER A 257 12.72 -4.42 3.60
N ARG A 258 12.38 -5.09 2.50
CA ARG A 258 11.62 -4.47 1.39
C ARG A 258 10.24 -4.03 1.83
N VAL A 259 9.62 -4.78 2.75
CA VAL A 259 8.42 -4.36 3.47
C VAL A 259 8.89 -3.58 4.69
N SER A 260 8.61 -2.27 4.72
CA SER A 260 9.10 -1.45 5.82
C SER A 260 8.29 -0.17 6.04
N PHE A 261 8.35 0.30 7.28
CA PHE A 261 7.90 1.64 7.67
C PHE A 261 8.86 2.71 7.13
N GLY A 262 10.16 2.49 7.37
CA GLY A 262 11.25 3.39 7.03
C GLY A 262 12.38 3.28 8.06
N ALA A 263 13.42 4.08 7.85
CA ALA A 263 14.60 4.12 8.72
C ALA A 263 14.90 5.53 9.28
N HIS A 264 14.47 6.58 8.58
CA HIS A 264 14.64 7.98 8.95
C HIS A 264 13.51 8.80 8.34
N TRP A 265 13.39 10.04 8.77
CA TRP A 265 12.58 11.03 8.05
C TRP A 265 13.16 11.31 6.67
N GLU A 266 12.30 11.59 5.70
CA GLU A 266 12.73 11.91 4.34
C GLU A 266 13.08 13.40 4.22
N THR A 267 14.00 13.73 3.32
CA THR A 267 14.49 15.10 3.05
C THR A 267 14.66 15.31 1.54
N GLY A 268 14.69 16.55 1.08
CA GLY A 268 14.89 16.88 -0.34
C GLY A 268 13.58 16.91 -1.12
N THR A 269 13.43 16.03 -2.11
CA THR A 269 12.29 15.96 -3.03
C THR A 269 11.71 14.54 -3.10
N ALA A 270 10.57 14.39 -3.76
CA ALA A 270 9.99 13.05 -4.02
C ALA A 270 10.96 12.11 -4.74
N VAL A 271 11.87 12.64 -5.58
CA VAL A 271 12.90 11.85 -6.27
C VAL A 271 13.88 11.23 -5.29
N ASP A 272 14.22 11.92 -4.21
CA ASP A 272 15.21 11.45 -3.25
C ASP A 272 14.72 10.21 -2.49
N ILE A 273 13.41 10.06 -2.29
CA ILE A 273 12.80 8.84 -1.75
C ILE A 273 12.99 7.67 -2.73
N PHE A 274 12.82 7.89 -4.03
CA PHE A 274 13.09 6.86 -5.04
C PHE A 274 14.57 6.48 -5.08
N LYS A 275 15.48 7.47 -5.07
CA LYS A 275 16.94 7.24 -5.03
C LYS A 275 17.35 6.45 -3.80
N ASP A 276 16.82 6.79 -2.62
CA ASP A 276 17.08 6.06 -1.38
C ASP A 276 16.66 4.58 -1.52
N ASN A 277 15.43 4.33 -1.98
CA ASN A 277 14.96 2.97 -2.24
C ASN A 277 15.86 2.20 -3.23
N ILE A 278 16.27 2.84 -4.32
CA ILE A 278 17.14 2.23 -5.35
C ILE A 278 18.52 1.91 -4.80
N SER A 279 19.08 2.77 -3.95
CA SER A 279 20.38 2.55 -3.31
C SER A 279 20.36 1.37 -2.33
N ARG A 280 19.20 1.10 -1.70
CA ARG A 280 19.04 0.05 -0.68
C ARG A 280 18.61 -1.30 -1.26
N PHE A 281 17.75 -1.29 -2.27
CA PHE A 281 17.08 -2.48 -2.76
C PHE A 281 17.46 -2.80 -4.20
N ARG A 282 18.05 -3.97 -4.41
CA ARG A 282 18.36 -4.48 -5.75
C ARG A 282 17.09 -4.69 -6.57
N SER A 283 17.15 -4.46 -7.87
CA SER A 283 16.04 -4.79 -8.76
C SER A 283 15.88 -6.30 -8.92
N LEU A 284 14.63 -6.77 -8.87
CA LEU A 284 14.29 -8.19 -8.96
C LEU A 284 13.86 -8.60 -10.38
N ILE A 285 13.14 -7.70 -11.06
CA ILE A 285 12.46 -7.96 -12.33
C ILE A 285 12.77 -6.84 -13.34
N THR A 286 12.58 -7.13 -14.62
CA THR A 286 12.70 -6.18 -15.73
C THR A 286 11.56 -6.38 -16.73
N SER A 287 11.39 -5.42 -17.62
CA SER A 287 10.53 -5.50 -18.80
C SER A 287 11.32 -5.12 -20.06
N THR A 288 10.64 -5.08 -21.20
CA THR A 288 11.12 -4.48 -22.45
C THR A 288 10.95 -2.96 -22.40
N TYR A 289 11.93 -2.22 -22.91
CA TYR A 289 11.93 -0.75 -22.94
C TYR A 289 12.13 -0.28 -24.37
N ASP A 290 11.22 0.58 -24.84
CA ASP A 290 11.20 0.98 -26.25
C ASP A 290 11.94 2.31 -26.50
N ARG A 291 11.90 3.23 -25.53
CA ARG A 291 12.45 4.59 -25.65
C ARG A 291 13.06 5.09 -24.35
N ASP A 292 13.99 6.02 -24.47
CA ASP A 292 14.62 6.73 -23.36
C ASP A 292 13.68 7.79 -22.77
N SER A 293 13.47 7.74 -21.44
CA SER A 293 12.55 8.65 -20.75
C SER A 293 12.98 10.13 -20.78
N VAL A 294 14.28 10.43 -20.80
CA VAL A 294 14.77 11.82 -20.88
C VAL A 294 14.55 12.40 -22.28
N GLU A 295 14.78 11.60 -23.32
CA GLU A 295 14.47 12.00 -24.70
C GLU A 295 12.97 12.27 -24.89
N MET A 296 12.11 11.43 -24.30
CA MET A 296 10.65 11.65 -24.31
C MET A 296 10.26 12.99 -23.67
N VAL A 297 10.82 13.32 -22.49
CA VAL A 297 10.53 14.61 -21.85
C VAL A 297 10.98 15.77 -22.74
N LYS A 298 12.17 15.68 -23.34
CA LYS A 298 12.71 16.71 -24.25
C LYS A 298 11.89 16.87 -25.53
N SER A 299 11.17 15.83 -25.98
CA SER A 299 10.23 15.91 -27.11
C SER A 299 8.82 16.36 -26.71
N GLY A 300 8.61 16.74 -25.44
CA GLY A 300 7.30 17.19 -24.93
C GLY A 300 6.34 16.05 -24.59
N GLU A 301 6.84 14.81 -24.51
CA GLU A 301 6.08 13.63 -24.12
C GLU A 301 6.22 13.35 -22.61
N VAL A 302 5.21 12.70 -22.01
CA VAL A 302 5.23 12.31 -20.59
C VAL A 302 5.58 10.82 -20.49
N PRO A 303 6.80 10.45 -20.06
CA PRO A 303 7.21 9.05 -19.99
C PRO A 303 6.49 8.30 -18.87
N LYS A 304 6.26 7.00 -19.07
CA LYS A 304 5.69 6.11 -18.04
C LYS A 304 6.67 5.82 -16.89
N LEU A 305 7.97 6.10 -17.04
CA LEU A 305 9.01 5.77 -16.07
C LEU A 305 8.99 4.29 -15.68
N MET A 306 9.01 3.41 -16.67
CA MET A 306 8.68 1.99 -16.49
C MET A 306 9.68 1.23 -15.62
N ALA A 307 10.99 1.50 -15.74
CA ALA A 307 12.00 0.85 -14.90
C ALA A 307 11.86 1.30 -13.44
N LEU A 308 11.60 2.60 -13.22
CA LEU A 308 11.31 3.16 -11.90
C LEU A 308 10.04 2.57 -11.28
N GLN A 309 8.94 2.50 -12.03
CA GLN A 309 7.69 1.91 -11.55
C GLN A 309 7.85 0.41 -11.24
N LEU A 310 8.61 -0.33 -12.04
CA LEU A 310 8.93 -1.74 -11.76
C LEU A 310 9.75 -1.90 -10.48
N HIS A 311 10.74 -1.03 -10.25
CA HIS A 311 11.50 -1.03 -9.00
C HIS A 311 10.58 -0.78 -7.80
N ASN A 312 9.84 0.34 -7.85
CA ASN A 312 8.94 0.77 -6.78
C ASN A 312 7.80 -0.23 -6.53
N GLY A 313 7.40 -0.99 -7.56
CA GLY A 313 6.45 -2.10 -7.45
C GLY A 313 6.96 -3.33 -6.70
N THR A 314 8.26 -3.39 -6.38
CA THR A 314 8.92 -4.48 -5.61
C THR A 314 9.56 -3.98 -4.31
N VAL A 315 9.20 -2.76 -3.91
CA VAL A 315 9.56 -2.14 -2.63
C VAL A 315 8.26 -1.74 -1.94
N TYR A 316 7.98 -2.38 -0.81
CA TYR A 316 6.66 -2.38 -0.17
C TYR A 316 6.65 -1.47 1.06
N ARG A 317 6.78 -0.15 0.84
CA ARG A 317 6.70 0.84 1.93
C ARG A 317 5.26 1.04 2.37
N TRP A 318 4.99 1.08 3.67
CA TRP A 318 3.62 1.26 4.21
C TRP A 318 2.96 2.58 3.76
N ASN A 319 3.75 3.65 3.64
CA ASN A 319 3.39 4.81 2.82
C ASN A 319 4.33 4.82 1.61
N ARG A 320 3.79 4.71 0.40
CA ARG A 320 4.59 4.63 -0.83
C ARG A 320 4.48 5.91 -1.63
N VAL A 321 5.62 6.41 -2.09
CA VAL A 321 5.67 7.47 -3.11
C VAL A 321 5.33 6.83 -4.46
N CYS A 322 4.40 7.44 -5.19
CA CYS A 322 3.95 6.93 -6.47
C CYS A 322 3.97 8.05 -7.52
N TYR A 323 4.53 7.71 -8.68
CA TYR A 323 4.38 8.46 -9.91
C TYR A 323 3.20 7.89 -10.71
N GLY A 324 2.45 8.75 -11.39
CA GLY A 324 1.39 8.34 -12.29
C GLY A 324 1.22 9.32 -13.43
N ILE A 325 0.37 8.94 -14.39
CA ILE A 325 -0.07 9.81 -15.47
C ILE A 325 -1.60 9.80 -15.45
N GLY A 326 -2.22 10.95 -15.31
CA GLY A 326 -3.67 11.14 -15.36
C GLY A 326 -4.02 12.22 -16.40
N ASN A 327 -4.99 11.95 -17.28
CA ASN A 327 -5.38 12.89 -18.35
C ASN A 327 -4.19 13.41 -19.20
N GLY A 328 -3.18 12.56 -19.41
CA GLY A 328 -1.96 12.90 -20.15
C GLY A 328 -0.93 13.72 -19.39
N LYS A 329 -1.14 14.03 -18.11
CA LYS A 329 -0.19 14.79 -17.27
C LYS A 329 0.41 13.93 -16.18
N PRO A 330 1.69 14.14 -15.82
CA PRO A 330 2.32 13.43 -14.73
C PRO A 330 1.86 13.96 -13.38
N HIS A 331 1.69 13.09 -12.39
CA HIS A 331 1.33 13.45 -11.02
C HIS A 331 2.10 12.62 -10.00
N LEU A 332 2.23 13.17 -8.79
CA LEU A 332 2.79 12.49 -7.63
C LEU A 332 1.69 12.23 -6.60
N ARG A 333 1.72 11.06 -5.97
CA ARG A 333 0.78 10.68 -4.92
C ARG A 333 1.46 9.90 -3.81
N ILE A 334 0.85 9.94 -2.63
CA ILE A 334 1.15 9.03 -1.54
C ILE A 334 0.07 7.95 -1.55
N GLU A 335 0.52 6.71 -1.49
CA GLU A 335 -0.32 5.52 -1.32
C GLU A 335 -0.14 5.01 0.12
N CYS A 336 -1.24 5.03 0.89
CA CYS A 336 -1.33 4.49 2.24
C CYS A 336 -1.80 3.04 2.17
N ARG A 337 -0.93 2.09 2.56
CA ARG A 337 -1.11 0.65 2.33
C ARG A 337 -1.35 -0.18 3.58
N TYR A 338 -1.26 0.43 4.76
CA TYR A 338 -1.32 -0.30 6.02
C TYR A 338 -2.74 -0.56 6.51
N ILE A 339 -3.78 -0.06 5.82
CA ILE A 339 -5.19 -0.26 6.20
C ILE A 339 -5.70 -1.61 5.68
N PRO A 340 -6.38 -2.41 6.52
CA PRO A 340 -6.98 -3.67 6.10
C PRO A 340 -8.22 -3.45 5.26
N SER A 341 -8.53 -4.45 4.43
CA SER A 341 -9.86 -4.57 3.81
C SER A 341 -10.92 -4.85 4.87
N GLY A 342 -12.11 -4.31 4.67
CA GLY A 342 -13.30 -4.50 5.49
C GLY A 342 -13.27 -3.80 6.87
N PRO A 343 -14.30 -4.05 7.70
CA PRO A 343 -15.37 -5.03 7.48
C PRO A 343 -16.50 -4.54 6.56
N SER A 344 -16.58 -3.24 6.29
CA SER A 344 -17.54 -2.66 5.34
C SER A 344 -16.96 -1.50 4.54
N VAL A 345 -17.56 -1.22 3.39
CA VAL A 345 -17.22 -0.07 2.55
C VAL A 345 -17.39 1.25 3.33
N ALA A 346 -18.36 1.32 4.25
CA ALA A 346 -18.55 2.51 5.06
C ALA A 346 -17.36 2.77 6.00
N ASP A 347 -16.82 1.72 6.63
CA ASP A 347 -15.65 1.81 7.50
C ASP A 347 -14.38 2.16 6.70
N GLU A 348 -14.22 1.56 5.51
CA GLU A 348 -13.09 1.83 4.61
C GLU A 348 -13.08 3.30 4.14
N ILE A 349 -14.23 3.83 3.74
CA ILE A 349 -14.36 5.24 3.34
C ILE A 349 -14.23 6.17 4.54
N ALA A 350 -14.68 5.78 5.73
CA ALA A 350 -14.44 6.53 6.97
C ALA A 350 -12.94 6.66 7.29
N ASN A 351 -12.22 5.54 7.20
CA ASN A 351 -10.76 5.51 7.36
C ASN A 351 -10.07 6.42 6.34
N MET A 352 -10.54 6.42 5.08
CA MET A 352 -10.03 7.30 4.04
C MET A 352 -10.32 8.77 4.28
N ALA A 353 -11.56 9.12 4.67
CA ALA A 353 -11.93 10.49 4.99
C ALA A 353 -11.09 11.02 6.16
N PHE A 354 -10.87 10.19 7.19
CA PHE A 354 -10.01 10.54 8.32
C PHE A 354 -8.56 10.77 7.87
N TRP A 355 -7.96 9.83 7.14
CA TRP A 355 -6.58 9.96 6.66
C TRP A 355 -6.38 11.14 5.70
N VAL A 356 -7.26 11.30 4.70
CA VAL A 356 -7.21 12.44 3.75
C VAL A 356 -7.42 13.76 4.47
N GLY A 357 -8.35 13.82 5.43
CA GLY A 357 -8.55 14.99 6.27
C GLY A 357 -7.28 15.36 7.04
N LEU A 358 -6.62 14.39 7.66
CA LEU A 358 -5.35 14.62 8.36
C LEU A 358 -4.26 15.14 7.42
N MET A 359 -4.14 14.54 6.25
CA MET A 359 -3.13 14.92 5.25
C MET A 359 -3.32 16.36 4.78
N THR A 360 -4.56 16.75 4.48
CA THR A 360 -4.90 18.09 3.96
C THR A 360 -5.02 19.16 5.04
N GLY A 361 -5.27 18.73 6.27
CA GLY A 361 -5.42 19.56 7.46
C GLY A 361 -4.15 19.79 8.28
N ARG A 362 -3.00 19.23 7.86
CA ARG A 362 -1.72 19.29 8.60
C ARG A 362 -1.45 20.72 9.15
N PRO A 363 -1.45 20.90 10.48
CA PRO A 363 -1.11 22.17 11.09
C PRO A 363 0.33 22.59 10.78
N LYS A 364 0.59 23.88 10.57
CA LYS A 364 1.95 24.42 10.35
C LYS A 364 2.96 24.07 11.45
N LYS A 365 2.49 23.85 12.70
CA LYS A 365 3.38 23.40 13.79
C LYS A 365 4.05 22.05 13.50
N TYR A 366 3.41 21.21 12.69
CA TYR A 366 3.91 19.92 12.22
C TYR A 366 4.61 19.99 10.86
N ASP A 367 4.86 21.18 10.32
CA ASP A 367 5.87 21.31 9.27
C ASP A 367 7.26 21.05 9.89
N ASN A 368 8.16 20.49 9.07
CA ASN A 368 9.52 20.11 9.48
C ASN A 368 9.59 19.16 10.68
N ILE A 369 8.67 18.18 10.80
CA ILE A 369 8.76 17.18 11.89
C ILE A 369 10.11 16.46 11.94
N HIS A 370 10.81 16.36 10.81
CA HIS A 370 12.12 15.74 10.70
C HIS A 370 13.22 16.43 11.52
N GLU A 371 13.02 17.69 11.88
CA GLU A 371 13.91 18.47 12.74
C GLU A 371 13.50 18.43 14.22
N LYS A 372 12.26 18.01 14.51
CA LYS A 372 11.62 18.15 15.83
C LYS A 372 11.39 16.83 16.55
N TRP A 373 11.11 15.75 15.82
CA TRP A 373 10.69 14.46 16.37
C TRP A 373 11.73 13.37 16.06
N ASP A 374 11.93 12.42 16.96
CA ASP A 374 12.70 11.21 16.63
C ASP A 374 11.86 10.30 15.73
N PHE A 375 12.41 9.92 14.57
CA PHE A 375 11.77 8.98 13.66
C PHE A 375 11.43 7.64 14.34
N LYS A 376 12.24 7.23 15.32
CA LYS A 376 12.02 6.00 16.08
C LYS A 376 10.69 6.03 16.82
N ASP A 377 10.24 7.19 17.28
CA ASP A 377 8.95 7.31 17.97
C ASP A 377 7.79 7.04 17.03
N ALA A 378 7.79 7.65 15.84
CA ALA A 378 6.76 7.37 14.82
C ALA A 378 6.75 5.87 14.43
N LYS A 379 7.92 5.27 14.28
CA LYS A 379 8.06 3.83 13.98
C LYS A 379 7.56 2.95 15.12
N ILE A 380 7.90 3.26 16.37
CA ILE A 380 7.44 2.53 17.56
C ILE A 380 5.93 2.66 17.70
N ASN A 381 5.38 3.86 17.52
CA ASN A 381 3.94 4.14 17.53
C ASN A 381 3.22 3.24 16.51
N PHE A 382 3.73 3.14 15.28
CA PHE A 382 3.15 2.29 14.23
C PHE A 382 3.11 0.81 14.63
N PHE A 383 4.22 0.24 15.09
CA PHE A 383 4.23 -1.18 15.47
C PHE A 383 3.48 -1.46 16.78
N ARG A 384 3.39 -0.50 17.70
CA ARG A 384 2.53 -0.62 18.88
C ARG A 384 1.05 -0.61 18.48
N ALA A 385 0.65 0.31 17.62
CA ALA A 385 -0.70 0.36 17.05
C ALA A 385 -1.08 -0.96 16.36
N ALA A 386 -0.19 -1.51 15.53
CA ALA A 386 -0.42 -2.81 14.90
C ALA A 386 -0.66 -3.93 15.92
N ARG A 387 0.10 -3.94 17.03
CA ARG A 387 -0.02 -4.98 18.08
C ARG A 387 -1.26 -4.82 18.94
N GLN A 388 -1.55 -3.58 19.36
CA GLN A 388 -2.45 -3.29 20.48
C GLN A 388 -3.74 -2.57 20.05
N GLY A 389 -3.82 -2.09 18.80
CA GLY A 389 -4.93 -1.26 18.32
C GLY A 389 -5.11 -0.02 19.20
N MET A 390 -6.36 0.31 19.52
CA MET A 390 -6.75 1.48 20.33
C MET A 390 -6.24 1.47 21.78
N ALA A 391 -5.72 0.34 22.29
CA ALA A 391 -5.10 0.28 23.62
C ALA A 391 -3.70 0.93 23.66
N THR A 392 -3.19 1.41 22.52
CA THR A 392 -1.86 2.00 22.39
C THR A 392 -1.76 3.37 23.09
N GLN A 393 -0.62 3.61 23.71
CA GLN A 393 -0.15 4.96 24.05
C GLN A 393 0.90 5.42 23.04
N PHE A 394 0.77 6.65 22.57
CA PHE A 394 1.63 7.23 21.57
C PHE A 394 2.63 8.20 22.19
N ASN A 395 3.85 8.20 21.69
CA ASN A 395 4.74 9.35 21.84
C ASN A 395 4.39 10.34 20.73
N TRP A 396 3.71 11.42 21.09
CA TRP A 396 3.22 12.45 20.18
C TRP A 396 3.79 13.80 20.60
N ASP A 397 4.62 14.40 19.75
CA ASP A 397 5.30 15.67 20.04
C ASP A 397 6.11 15.66 21.35
N ASN A 398 6.82 14.54 21.59
CA ASN A 398 7.60 14.25 22.80
C ASN A 398 6.76 14.04 24.09
N GLU A 399 5.44 13.93 23.98
CA GLU A 399 4.53 13.66 25.09
C GLU A 399 3.86 12.30 24.94
N ILE A 400 3.59 11.62 26.05
CA ILE A 400 2.84 10.37 26.04
C ILE A 400 1.35 10.68 26.11
N ILE A 401 0.59 10.24 25.10
CA ILE A 401 -0.86 10.45 25.02
C ILE A 401 -1.60 9.15 24.71
N ALA A 402 -2.76 8.96 25.32
CA ALA A 402 -3.62 7.81 25.02
C ALA A 402 -4.22 7.95 23.60
N CYS A 403 -4.37 6.83 22.90
CA CYS A 403 -4.95 6.80 21.55
C CYS A 403 -6.27 7.58 21.47
N GLN A 404 -7.21 7.31 22.37
CA GLN A 404 -8.52 7.95 22.35
C GLN A 404 -8.44 9.48 22.51
N ASP A 405 -7.59 9.96 23.43
CA ASP A 405 -7.40 11.40 23.65
C ASP A 405 -6.79 12.08 22.43
N LEU A 406 -5.74 11.48 21.84
CA LEU A 406 -5.09 12.01 20.65
C LEU A 406 -6.07 12.09 19.47
N ILE A 407 -6.82 11.01 19.23
CA ILE A 407 -7.77 10.94 18.13
C ILE A 407 -8.89 11.97 18.30
N LEU A 408 -9.56 11.98 19.46
CA LEU A 408 -10.74 12.81 19.68
C LEU A 408 -10.41 14.30 19.82
N LYS A 409 -9.34 14.65 20.55
CA LYS A 409 -9.03 16.04 20.91
C LYS A 409 -8.18 16.76 19.87
N GLU A 410 -7.42 16.02 19.08
CA GLU A 410 -6.45 16.61 18.15
C GLU A 410 -6.67 16.17 16.70
N LEU A 411 -6.67 14.87 16.42
CA LEU A 411 -6.64 14.38 15.04
C LEU A 411 -7.98 14.52 14.31
N LEU A 412 -9.12 14.22 14.94
CA LEU A 412 -10.43 14.45 14.32
C LEU A 412 -10.70 15.94 14.01
N PRO A 413 -10.42 16.90 14.91
CA PRO A 413 -10.50 18.33 14.58
C PRO A 413 -9.61 18.74 13.41
N ILE A 414 -8.39 18.20 13.31
CA ILE A 414 -7.49 18.43 12.18
C ILE A 414 -8.11 17.87 10.89
N ALA A 415 -8.62 16.64 10.93
CA ALA A 415 -9.22 15.97 9.79
C ALA A 415 -10.43 16.73 9.25
N TYR A 416 -11.34 17.12 10.14
CA TYR A 416 -12.51 17.93 9.81
C TYR A 416 -12.10 19.24 9.11
N SER A 417 -11.12 19.96 9.68
CA SER A 417 -10.64 21.23 9.13
C SER A 417 -9.97 21.06 7.76
N GLY A 418 -9.21 19.97 7.57
CA GLY A 418 -8.56 19.62 6.30
C GLY A 418 -9.58 19.36 5.18
N LEU A 419 -10.59 18.53 5.44
CA LEU A 419 -11.64 18.24 4.47
C LEU A 419 -12.45 19.49 4.11
N ARG A 420 -12.77 20.34 5.09
CA ARG A 420 -13.43 21.64 4.87
C ARG A 420 -12.60 22.55 3.97
N LYS A 421 -11.29 22.63 4.18
CA LYS A 421 -10.36 23.42 3.36
C LYS A 421 -10.35 22.96 1.89
N MET A 422 -10.56 21.67 1.65
CA MET A 422 -10.68 21.10 0.30
C MET A 422 -12.08 21.23 -0.32
N ASN A 423 -13.00 21.93 0.34
CA ASN A 423 -14.41 22.06 -0.09
C ASN A 423 -15.13 20.72 -0.21
N VAL A 424 -14.79 19.73 0.62
CA VAL A 424 -15.61 18.52 0.78
C VAL A 424 -16.93 18.90 1.44
N SER A 425 -18.02 18.26 1.01
CA SER A 425 -19.36 18.52 1.49
C SER A 425 -19.45 18.25 2.99
N THR A 426 -20.17 19.12 3.73
CA THR A 426 -20.37 18.92 5.17
C THR A 426 -21.01 17.56 5.46
N THR A 427 -21.93 17.11 4.61
CA THR A 427 -22.60 15.80 4.74
C THR A 427 -21.60 14.65 4.73
N ASP A 428 -20.65 14.61 3.78
CA ASP A 428 -19.61 13.58 3.76
C ASP A 428 -18.73 13.67 5.01
N ILE A 429 -18.30 14.88 5.38
CA ILE A 429 -17.41 15.08 6.53
C ILE A 429 -18.07 14.59 7.82
N GLU A 430 -19.31 15.02 8.09
CA GLU A 430 -20.04 14.68 9.32
C GLU A 430 -20.45 13.21 9.36
N TYR A 431 -20.78 12.61 8.21
CA TYR A 431 -21.14 11.19 8.17
C TYR A 431 -19.93 10.30 8.43
N TYR A 432 -18.84 10.50 7.67
CA TYR A 432 -17.69 9.60 7.70
C TYR A 432 -16.78 9.80 8.92
N LEU A 433 -16.61 11.04 9.43
CA LEU A 433 -15.82 11.25 10.65
C LEU A 433 -16.57 10.91 11.94
N LYS A 434 -17.86 10.57 11.85
CA LYS A 434 -18.67 10.12 12.99
C LYS A 434 -18.59 8.60 13.21
N ILE A 435 -18.37 7.85 12.13
CA ILE A 435 -18.01 6.42 12.18
C ILE A 435 -16.64 6.32 12.84
#